data_AF-A0A2D5Z226-F1
#
_entry.id   AF-A0A2D5Z226-F1
#
_cell.length_a   1.000
_cell.length_b   1.000
_cell.length_c   1.000
_cell.angle_alpha   90.00
_cell.angle_beta   90.00
_cell.angle_gamma   90.00
#
_symmetry.space_group_name_H-M   'P 1'
#
loop_
_entity.id
_entity.type
_entity.pdbx_description
1 polymer ?
#
loop_
_entity_poly.entity_id
_entity_poly.type
_entity_poly.pdbx_seq_one_letter_code
_entity_poly.pdbx_strand_id
1 'polypeptide(L)'
;MGHRDIACFGLLAHGPFARPWADWQGVALVEADKLATDDINQLDYYREAGYFKNTPVPYADLGAIVTGMKPGREHAGERTICINLGIALDDMAVAILIYEKAKERGLGTRLPF
;
A
#
# COMPACT_ATOMS: atom_id res chain seq x y z
N MET A 1 22.72 -11.26 3.84
CA MET A 1 22.09 -10.31 2.92
C MET A 1 20.60 -10.60 2.88
N GLY A 2 19.86 -10.17 3.90
CA GLY A 2 18.45 -10.48 4.07
C GLY A 2 17.60 -9.29 3.70
N HIS A 3 16.80 -9.41 2.64
CA HIS A 3 15.70 -8.52 2.32
C HIS A 3 14.63 -8.68 3.41
N ARG A 4 14.74 -7.94 4.53
CA ARG A 4 13.85 -8.13 5.69
C ARG A 4 12.81 -7.05 5.93
N ASP A 5 12.67 -6.06 5.06
CA ASP A 5 11.86 -4.88 5.39
C ASP A 5 10.72 -4.59 4.39
N ILE A 6 10.23 -5.63 3.71
CA ILE A 6 9.15 -5.48 2.71
C ILE A 6 7.96 -6.33 3.12
N ALA A 7 7.14 -5.79 4.03
CA ALA A 7 5.82 -6.31 4.37
C ALA A 7 4.78 -5.24 4.07
N CYS A 8 4.24 -5.28 2.84
CA CYS A 8 3.01 -4.58 2.49
C CYS A 8 1.81 -5.42 2.96
N PHE A 9 1.72 -5.60 4.28
CA PHE A 9 0.58 -6.07 5.07
C PHE A 9 1.03 -5.89 6.51
N GLY A 10 0.90 -4.66 7.03
CA GLY A 10 1.26 -4.22 8.39
C GLY A 10 2.52 -4.81 9.00
N LEU A 11 3.62 -4.05 9.13
CA LEU A 11 4.75 -4.14 10.10
C LEU A 11 6.03 -3.60 9.40
N LEU A 12 7.04 -2.93 9.99
CA LEU A 12 7.33 -2.35 11.32
C LEU A 12 8.71 -1.66 11.23
N ALA A 13 8.90 -0.49 11.87
CA ALA A 13 10.11 -0.11 12.59
C ALA A 13 9.91 1.29 13.20
N HIS A 14 9.51 1.34 14.47
CA HIS A 14 9.47 2.52 15.35
C HIS A 14 9.35 3.90 14.68
N GLY A 15 8.13 4.28 14.32
CA GLY A 15 7.74 5.61 13.86
C GLY A 15 6.25 5.64 13.50
N PRO A 16 5.57 6.80 13.52
CA PRO A 16 4.16 6.86 13.13
C PRO A 16 4.02 6.59 11.62
N PHE A 17 3.29 5.52 11.27
CA PHE A 17 2.85 5.21 9.91
C PHE A 17 1.32 5.27 9.89
N ALA A 18 0.76 5.93 8.89
CA ALA A 18 -0.67 6.14 8.74
C ALA A 18 -1.17 5.62 7.41
N ARG A 19 -2.34 4.95 7.41
CA ARG A 19 -3.13 4.69 6.20
C ARG A 19 -4.34 5.62 6.21
N PRO A 20 -4.39 6.64 5.34
CA PRO A 20 -5.51 7.57 5.33
C PRO A 20 -6.77 6.87 4.84
N TRP A 21 -7.84 6.95 5.62
CA TRP A 21 -9.20 6.87 5.08
C TRP A 21 -9.65 8.27 4.65
N ALA A 22 -10.74 8.39 3.91
CA ALA A 22 -11.21 9.63 3.27
C ALA A 22 -11.32 10.86 4.21
N ASP A 23 -11.34 10.66 5.53
CA ASP A 23 -11.49 11.69 6.56
C ASP A 23 -10.18 12.30 7.07
N TRP A 24 -9.01 11.91 6.53
CA TRP A 24 -7.73 12.50 6.92
C TRP A 24 -7.61 13.93 6.38
N GLN A 25 -7.37 14.89 7.28
CA GLN A 25 -7.16 16.28 6.90
C GLN A 25 -5.87 16.40 6.10
N GLY A 26 -5.94 16.95 4.88
CA GLY A 26 -4.80 17.07 3.96
C GLY A 26 -3.56 17.73 4.56
N VAL A 27 -3.72 18.56 5.60
CA VAL A 27 -2.61 19.19 6.34
C VAL A 27 -1.67 18.17 7.00
N ALA A 28 -2.20 17.05 7.52
CA ALA A 28 -1.38 16.00 8.11
C ALA A 28 -0.59 15.22 7.04
N LEU A 29 -1.06 15.22 5.79
CA LEU A 29 -0.41 14.54 4.67
C LEU A 29 0.72 15.38 4.08
N VAL A 30 0.63 16.72 4.16
CA VAL A 30 1.71 17.65 3.76
C VAL A 30 2.95 17.49 4.64
N GLU A 31 2.76 17.06 5.88
CA GLU A 31 3.83 16.76 6.81
C GLU A 31 4.56 15.44 6.51
N ALA A 32 4.19 14.67 5.47
CA ALA A 32 4.96 13.48 5.13
C ALA A 32 6.31 13.85 4.48
N ASP A 33 7.39 13.23 4.95
CA ASP A 33 8.71 13.33 4.31
C ASP A 33 8.76 12.45 3.04
N LYS A 34 7.99 11.34 3.03
CA LYS A 34 7.78 10.49 1.85
C LYS A 34 6.33 10.04 1.72
N LEU A 35 5.78 10.18 0.53
CA LEU A 35 4.45 9.67 0.16
C LEU A 35 4.57 8.64 -0.97
N ALA A 36 4.12 7.42 -0.72
CA ALA A 36 3.95 6.39 -1.73
C ALA A 36 2.47 6.11 -2.00
N THR A 37 2.17 5.40 -3.08
CA THR A 37 0.82 4.92 -3.39
C THR A 37 0.87 3.50 -3.96
N ASP A 38 -0.25 2.80 -4.03
CA ASP A 38 -0.35 1.51 -4.73
C ASP A 38 -0.32 1.66 -6.25
N ASP A 39 -1.01 2.67 -6.78
CA ASP A 39 -0.97 3.04 -8.21
C ASP A 39 -0.97 4.58 -8.39
N ILE A 40 0.10 5.13 -8.97
CA ILE A 40 0.24 6.57 -9.23
C ILE A 40 -0.83 7.09 -10.17
N ASN A 41 -1.14 6.38 -11.26
CA ASN A 41 -2.10 6.84 -12.25
C ASN A 41 -3.51 6.90 -11.67
N GLN A 42 -3.87 5.92 -10.83
CA GLN A 42 -5.14 5.89 -10.14
C GLN A 42 -5.24 7.05 -9.14
N LEU A 43 -4.17 7.35 -8.40
CA LEU A 43 -4.13 8.49 -7.50
C LEU A 43 -4.25 9.82 -8.24
N ASP A 44 -3.56 9.98 -9.37
CA ASP A 44 -3.65 11.18 -10.20
C ASP A 44 -5.07 11.38 -10.75
N TYR A 45 -5.73 10.31 -11.21
CA TYR A 45 -7.13 10.36 -11.60
C TYR A 45 -8.04 10.86 -10.46
N TYR A 46 -7.89 10.34 -9.24
CA TYR A 46 -8.68 10.81 -8.10
C TYR A 46 -8.34 12.24 -7.68
N ARG A 47 -7.10 12.69 -7.90
CA ARG A 47 -6.70 14.09 -7.71
C ARG A 47 -7.41 15.03 -8.68
N GLU A 48 -7.53 14.64 -9.94
CA GLU A 48 -8.30 15.37 -10.94
C GLU A 48 -9.81 15.37 -10.59
N ALA A 49 -10.34 14.24 -10.14
CA ALA A 49 -11.73 14.11 -9.69
C ALA A 49 -12.03 14.89 -8.39
N GLY A 50 -10.99 15.34 -7.70
CA GLY A 50 -11.05 16.31 -6.62
C GLY A 50 -10.81 15.78 -5.21
N TYR A 51 -10.44 14.51 -5.10
CA TYR A 51 -9.94 13.90 -3.87
C TYR A 51 -8.44 14.18 -3.71
N PHE A 52 -7.88 14.05 -2.50
CA PHE A 52 -6.43 14.13 -2.26
C PHE A 52 -5.69 15.37 -2.83
N LYS A 53 -6.38 16.48 -3.17
CA LYS A 53 -5.77 17.66 -3.83
C LYS A 53 -4.58 18.22 -3.06
N ASN A 54 -4.68 18.21 -1.72
CA ASN A 54 -3.70 18.80 -0.82
C ASN A 54 -2.63 17.79 -0.36
N THR A 55 -2.54 16.60 -0.97
CA THR A 55 -1.46 15.66 -0.66
C THR A 55 -0.21 15.97 -1.47
N PRO A 56 0.99 15.70 -0.93
CA PRO A 56 2.21 15.64 -1.72
C PRO A 56 2.06 14.71 -2.93
N VAL A 57 2.88 14.94 -3.95
CA VAL A 57 2.97 14.04 -5.11
C VAL A 57 3.67 12.75 -4.65
N PRO A 58 3.12 11.56 -4.99
CA PRO A 58 3.77 10.30 -4.66
C PRO A 58 5.15 10.19 -5.33
N TYR A 59 6.16 9.73 -4.60
CA TYR A 59 7.51 9.52 -5.15
C TYR A 59 7.68 8.14 -5.79
N ALA A 60 6.82 7.18 -5.43
CA ALA A 60 6.90 5.79 -5.86
C ALA A 60 5.56 5.05 -5.74
N ASP A 61 5.36 4.10 -6.66
CA ASP A 61 4.47 2.97 -6.44
C ASP A 61 5.07 2.03 -5.39
N LEU A 62 4.22 1.41 -4.58
CA LEU A 62 4.63 0.39 -3.61
C LEU A 62 5.38 -0.76 -4.28
N GLY A 63 4.99 -1.15 -5.49
CA GLY A 63 5.71 -2.18 -6.27
C GLY A 63 7.16 -1.82 -6.54
N ALA A 64 7.47 -0.54 -6.77
CA ALA A 64 8.85 -0.08 -6.98
C ALA A 64 9.68 -0.12 -5.70
N ILE A 65 9.06 0.11 -4.54
CA ILE A 65 9.71 -0.04 -3.23
C ILE A 65 9.95 -1.53 -2.92
N VAL A 66 8.93 -2.35 -3.13
CA VAL A 66 8.94 -3.81 -2.87
C VAL A 66 10.02 -4.53 -3.69
N THR A 67 10.28 -4.05 -4.89
CA THR A 67 11.29 -4.61 -5.81
C THR A 67 12.68 -4.00 -5.64
N GLY A 68 12.84 -3.01 -4.75
CA GLY A 68 14.11 -2.30 -4.53
C GLY A 68 14.48 -1.29 -5.63
N MET A 69 13.58 -0.99 -6.57
CA MET A 69 13.78 0.03 -7.60
C MET A 69 13.74 1.46 -7.03
N LYS A 70 13.02 1.65 -5.92
CA LYS A 70 12.98 2.90 -5.15
C LYS A 70 13.29 2.62 -3.68
N PRO A 71 13.96 3.54 -2.97
CA PRO A 71 14.21 3.37 -1.55
C PRO A 71 12.89 3.40 -0.78
N GLY A 72 12.79 2.56 0.24
CA GLY A 72 11.76 2.68 1.26
C GLY A 72 12.11 3.77 2.28
N ARG A 73 11.90 3.48 3.56
CA ARG A 73 12.37 4.32 4.66
C ARG A 73 13.91 4.31 4.70
N GLU A 74 14.52 5.48 4.81
CA GLU A 74 15.98 5.62 4.87
C GLU A 74 16.49 5.95 6.27
N HIS A 75 15.66 6.54 7.13
CA HIS A 75 16.01 6.78 8.54
C HIS A 75 14.80 6.75 9.50
N ALA A 76 15.07 6.57 10.79
CA ALA A 76 14.03 6.41 11.82
C ALA A 76 13.13 7.66 12.00
N GLY A 77 13.71 8.86 11.82
CA GLY A 77 12.95 10.12 11.94
C GLY A 77 12.02 10.43 10.76
N GLU A 78 11.99 9.61 9.71
CA GLU A 78 11.24 9.89 8.49
C GLU A 78 9.74 9.62 8.67
N ARG A 79 8.89 10.59 8.34
CA ARG A 79 7.44 10.41 8.31
C ARG A 79 7.05 9.89 6.93
N THR A 80 6.89 8.57 6.84
CA THR A 80 6.50 7.90 5.60
C THR A 80 5.00 7.63 5.61
N ILE A 81 4.32 7.93 4.51
CA ILE A 81 2.90 7.64 4.34
C ILE A 81 2.67 6.88 3.03
N CYS A 82 1.63 6.04 3.03
CA CYS A 82 1.15 5.42 1.81
C CYS A 82 -0.35 5.64 1.68
N ILE A 83 -0.78 6.08 0.50
CA ILE A 83 -2.20 6.12 0.14
C ILE A 83 -2.49 4.83 -0.63
N ASN A 84 -3.28 3.93 -0.05
CA ASN A 84 -3.75 2.74 -0.77
C ASN A 84 -5.19 3.00 -1.21
N LEU A 85 -5.40 3.12 -2.50
CA LEU A 85 -6.73 3.28 -3.09
C LEU A 85 -7.43 1.93 -3.27
N GLY A 86 -6.64 0.85 -3.34
CA GLY A 86 -7.11 -0.50 -3.60
C GLY A 86 -7.10 -0.80 -5.09
N ILE A 87 -6.31 -1.81 -5.45
CA ILE A 87 -6.27 -2.38 -6.80
C ILE A 87 -6.69 -3.86 -6.73
N ALA A 88 -7.43 -4.33 -7.73
CA ALA A 88 -7.91 -5.72 -7.78
C ALA A 88 -6.76 -6.76 -7.75
N LEU A 89 -5.55 -6.33 -8.11
CA LEU A 89 -4.36 -7.18 -8.05
C LEU A 89 -4.05 -7.64 -6.61
N ASP A 90 -4.26 -6.79 -5.61
CA ASP A 90 -4.01 -7.13 -4.20
C ASP A 90 -4.97 -8.23 -3.74
N ASP A 91 -6.25 -8.12 -4.14
CA ASP A 91 -7.27 -9.14 -3.84
C ASP A 91 -6.90 -10.47 -4.48
N MET A 92 -6.51 -10.48 -5.75
CA MET A 92 -6.14 -11.70 -6.47
C MET A 92 -4.88 -12.34 -5.90
N ALA A 93 -3.88 -11.55 -5.49
CA ALA A 93 -2.66 -12.05 -4.87
C ALA A 93 -2.96 -12.81 -3.56
N VAL A 94 -3.90 -12.32 -2.75
CA VAL A 94 -4.29 -12.97 -1.49
C VAL A 94 -5.29 -14.11 -1.71
N ALA A 95 -6.27 -13.92 -2.59
CA ALA A 95 -7.34 -14.89 -2.85
C ALA A 95 -6.80 -16.24 -3.32
N ILE A 96 -5.78 -16.24 -4.19
CA ILE A 96 -5.16 -17.49 -4.67
C ILE A 96 -4.52 -18.25 -3.50
N LEU A 97 -3.80 -17.57 -2.62
CA LEU A 97 -3.16 -18.20 -1.45
C LEU A 97 -4.18 -18.77 -0.47
N ILE A 98 -5.26 -18.03 -0.21
CA ILE A 98 -6.36 -18.51 0.63
C ILE A 98 -7.03 -19.72 -0.01
N TYR A 99 -7.28 -19.66 -1.32
CA TYR A 99 -7.92 -20.74 -2.07
C TYR A 99 -7.09 -22.03 -2.03
N GLU A 100 -5.80 -21.97 -2.32
CA GLU A 100 -4.93 -23.15 -2.27
C GLU A 100 -4.85 -23.73 -0.84
N LYS A 101 -4.72 -22.88 0.18
CA LYS A 101 -4.71 -23.32 1.57
C LYS A 101 -6.05 -23.92 2.02
N ALA A 102 -7.18 -23.43 1.49
CA ALA A 102 -8.49 -24.01 1.75
C ALA A 102 -8.59 -25.42 1.14
N LYS A 103 -8.10 -25.60 -0.09
CA LYS A 103 -8.04 -26.91 -0.76
C LYS A 103 -7.19 -27.92 0.01
N GLU A 104 -5.98 -27.53 0.44
CA GLU A 104 -5.09 -28.39 1.24
C GLU A 104 -5.74 -28.86 2.55
N ARG A 105 -6.64 -28.05 3.11
CA ARG A 105 -7.35 -28.33 4.37
C ARG A 105 -8.71 -28.99 4.18
N GLY A 106 -9.12 -29.27 2.94
CA GLY A 106 -10.44 -29.81 2.65
C GLY A 106 -11.60 -28.87 3.01
N LEU A 107 -11.37 -27.55 2.97
CA LEU A 107 -12.37 -26.53 3.30
C LEU A 107 -13.10 -26.04 2.04
N GLY A 108 -14.36 -25.62 2.21
CA GLY A 108 -15.17 -25.00 1.16
C GLY A 108 -16.24 -25.92 0.55
N THR A 109 -16.87 -25.46 -0.52
CA THR A 109 -17.91 -26.20 -1.25
C THR A 109 -17.68 -26.06 -2.75
N ARG A 110 -17.59 -27.18 -3.46
CA ARG A 110 -17.48 -27.18 -4.91
C ARG A 110 -18.85 -26.95 -5.52
N LEU A 111 -18.97 -25.89 -6.32
CA LEU A 111 -20.19 -25.60 -7.07
C LEU A 111 -20.16 -26.31 -8.44
N PRO A 112 -21.32 -26.68 -9.00
CA PRO A 112 -21.41 -27.12 -10.39
C PRO A 112 -21.07 -25.95 -11.32
N PHE A 113 -20.54 -26.28 -12.50
CA PHE A 113 -20.27 -25.32 -13.58
C PHE A 113 -21.47 -25.22 -14.52
#